data_AF-A0A7S0UFX1-F1
#
_entry.id   AF-A0A7S0UFX1-F1
#
_cell.length_a   1.000
_cell.length_b   1.000
_cell.length_c   1.000
_cell.angle_alpha   90.00
_cell.angle_beta   90.00
_cell.angle_gamma   90.00
#
_symmetry.space_group_name_H-M   'P 1'
#
loop_
_entity.id
_entity.type
_entity.pdbx_description
1 polymer ?
#
loop_
_entity_poly.entity_id
_entity_poly.type
_entity_poly.pdbx_seq_one_letter_code
_entity_poly.pdbx_strand_id
1 'polypeptide(L)'
;AQLVKKEVEKEQQQLGQEIDKSGSSEERQMRATSGAKVWWYAIAGGPGCGKATLAKRVSEICNDRLGISSIVLPMDGYLYSRLDVSKNFGLDQRGSIEYFRRRGAPHTINAEKLCEDLARASGRRPRTYNGFPFGGTIEISNDDKN
;
A
#
# COMPACT_ATOMS: atom_id res chain seq x y z
N ALA A 1 -5.58 -48.15 -24.08
CA ALA A 1 -6.13 -47.43 -22.90
C ALA A 1 -5.06 -46.68 -22.09
N GLN A 2 -3.89 -47.28 -21.80
CA GLN A 2 -2.84 -46.62 -20.98
C GLN A 2 -2.07 -45.49 -21.72
N LEU A 3 -1.94 -45.56 -23.05
CA LEU A 3 -1.24 -44.54 -23.84
C LEU A 3 -2.02 -43.22 -23.91
N VAL A 4 -3.35 -43.28 -24.06
CA VAL A 4 -4.22 -42.07 -24.14
C VAL A 4 -4.22 -41.29 -22.82
N LYS A 5 -4.14 -41.97 -21.67
CA LYS A 5 -4.07 -41.29 -20.36
C LYS A 5 -2.77 -40.48 -20.19
N LYS A 6 -1.64 -40.99 -20.69
CA LYS A 6 -0.35 -40.29 -20.59
C LYS A 6 -0.29 -39.05 -21.48
N GLU A 7 -0.94 -39.07 -22.63
CA GLU A 7 -1.00 -37.90 -23.53
C GLU A 7 -1.88 -36.79 -22.93
N VAL A 8 -3.04 -37.15 -22.35
CA VAL A 8 -3.95 -36.20 -21.70
C VAL A 8 -3.31 -35.57 -20.45
N GLU A 9 -2.57 -36.35 -19.65
CA GLU A 9 -1.84 -35.81 -18.49
C GLU A 9 -0.72 -34.85 -18.91
N LYS A 10 -0.02 -35.12 -20.03
CA LYS A 10 0.99 -34.19 -20.58
C LYS A 10 0.38 -32.89 -21.07
N GLU A 11 -0.75 -32.94 -21.79
CA GLU A 11 -1.43 -31.73 -22.27
C GLU A 11 -1.97 -30.89 -21.12
N GLN A 12 -2.56 -31.52 -20.10
CA GLN A 12 -3.05 -30.83 -18.89
C GLN A 12 -1.90 -30.18 -18.11
N GLN A 13 -0.72 -30.81 -18.08
CA GLN A 13 0.46 -30.28 -17.40
C GLN A 13 1.15 -29.17 -18.19
N GLN A 14 1.07 -29.19 -19.53
CA GLN A 14 1.49 -28.09 -20.39
C GLN A 14 0.55 -26.88 -20.30
N LEU A 15 -0.77 -27.10 -20.35
CA LEU A 15 -1.78 -26.05 -20.16
C LEU A 15 -1.69 -25.40 -18.78
N GLY A 16 -1.46 -26.20 -17.72
CA GLY A 16 -1.26 -25.67 -16.36
C GLY A 16 0.03 -24.84 -16.20
N GLN A 17 1.09 -25.16 -16.96
CA GLN A 17 2.34 -24.39 -16.94
C GLN A 17 2.30 -23.15 -17.84
N GLU A 18 1.47 -23.10 -18.88
CA GLU A 18 1.26 -21.90 -19.69
C GLU A 18 0.42 -20.85 -18.95
N ILE A 19 -0.58 -21.26 -18.18
CA ILE A 19 -1.41 -20.35 -17.36
C ILE A 19 -0.62 -19.71 -16.21
N ASP A 20 0.38 -20.41 -15.67
CA ASP A 20 1.24 -19.88 -14.59
C ASP A 20 2.36 -18.95 -15.13
N LYS A 21 2.70 -19.05 -16.41
CA LYS A 21 3.71 -18.20 -17.08
C LYS A 21 3.12 -16.95 -17.73
N SER A 22 1.82 -16.92 -18.03
CA SER A 22 1.14 -15.72 -18.57
C SER A 22 0.82 -14.68 -17.51
N GLY A 23 0.82 -15.04 -16.22
CA GLY A 23 0.85 -14.08 -15.11
C GLY A 23 2.19 -13.35 -14.95
N SER A 24 2.94 -13.21 -16.05
CA SER A 24 4.20 -12.50 -16.11
C SER A 24 3.97 -11.06 -15.71
N SER A 25 4.97 -10.50 -15.06
CA SER A 25 5.04 -9.14 -14.51
C SER A 25 4.48 -8.06 -15.44
N GLU A 26 4.47 -8.29 -16.75
CA GLU A 26 3.93 -7.43 -17.80
C GLU A 26 2.40 -7.30 -17.77
N GLU A 27 1.63 -8.35 -17.47
CA GLU A 27 0.16 -8.23 -17.32
C GLU A 27 -0.21 -7.41 -16.08
N ARG A 28 0.56 -7.56 -14.99
CA ARG A 28 0.43 -6.71 -13.79
C ARG A 28 0.82 -5.27 -14.09
N GLN A 29 1.87 -5.07 -14.91
CA GLN A 29 2.32 -3.75 -15.36
C GLN A 29 1.33 -3.10 -16.33
N MET A 30 0.68 -3.88 -17.20
CA MET A 30 -0.35 -3.44 -18.14
C MET A 30 -1.66 -3.06 -17.45
N ARG A 31 -2.06 -3.80 -16.40
CA ARG A 31 -3.19 -3.37 -15.53
C ARG A 31 -2.88 -2.10 -14.74
N ALA A 32 -1.61 -1.85 -14.43
CA ALA A 32 -1.20 -0.59 -13.81
C ALA A 32 -1.14 0.59 -14.82
N THR A 33 -1.18 0.32 -16.13
CA THR A 33 -1.14 1.34 -17.20
C THR A 33 -2.49 1.58 -17.89
N SER A 34 -3.50 0.74 -17.66
CA SER A 34 -4.88 1.15 -17.95
C SER A 34 -5.29 2.22 -16.93
N GLY A 35 -5.98 3.27 -17.36
CA GLY A 35 -6.32 4.45 -16.54
C GLY A 35 -7.32 4.20 -15.40
N ALA A 36 -7.21 3.05 -14.72
CA ALA A 36 -7.98 2.69 -13.56
C ALA A 36 -7.76 3.72 -12.45
N LYS A 37 -8.84 4.43 -12.08
CA LYS A 37 -8.83 5.43 -11.02
C LYS A 37 -8.60 4.75 -9.68
N VAL A 38 -7.45 5.00 -9.06
CA VAL A 38 -7.11 4.53 -7.71
C VAL A 38 -7.73 5.46 -6.67
N TRP A 39 -8.46 4.89 -5.70
CA TRP A 39 -9.08 5.63 -4.60
C TRP A 39 -8.39 5.30 -3.28
N TRP A 40 -8.11 6.34 -2.48
CA TRP A 40 -7.48 6.20 -1.17
C TRP A 40 -8.49 6.47 -0.06
N TYR A 41 -8.62 5.54 0.88
CA TYR A 41 -9.47 5.68 2.07
C TYR A 41 -8.60 5.56 3.32
N ALA A 42 -8.60 6.60 4.15
CA ALA A 42 -7.88 6.61 5.42
C ALA A 42 -8.82 6.25 6.57
N ILE A 43 -8.40 5.31 7.43
CA ILE A 43 -9.13 4.92 8.64
C ILE A 43 -8.28 5.31 9.85
N ALA A 44 -8.70 6.37 10.54
CA ALA A 44 -8.01 6.91 11.71
C ALA A 44 -8.79 6.64 13.01
N GLY A 45 -8.09 6.60 14.14
CA GLY A 45 -8.69 6.46 15.46
C GLY A 45 -7.68 6.12 16.55
N GLY A 46 -8.05 6.25 17.82
CA GLY A 46 -7.17 5.96 18.97
C GLY A 46 -6.80 4.48 19.10
N PRO A 47 -5.62 4.11 19.64
CA PRO A 47 -5.16 2.71 19.73
C PRO A 47 -6.23 1.80 20.37
N GLY A 48 -6.37 0.57 19.86
CA GLY A 48 -7.38 -0.37 20.36
C GLY A 48 -8.81 -0.18 19.83
N CYS A 49 -9.14 0.90 19.12
CA CYS A 49 -10.50 1.16 18.63
C CYS A 49 -10.98 0.27 17.46
N GLY A 50 -10.22 -0.75 17.07
CA GLY A 50 -10.63 -1.70 16.02
C GLY A 50 -10.46 -1.22 14.58
N LYS A 51 -9.77 -0.11 14.31
CA LYS A 51 -9.51 0.39 12.93
C LYS A 51 -8.84 -0.64 12.00
N ALA A 52 -7.90 -1.46 12.48
CA ALA A 52 -7.33 -2.55 11.69
C ALA A 52 -8.38 -3.62 11.34
N THR A 53 -9.24 -3.97 12.31
CA THR A 53 -10.37 -4.89 12.10
C THR A 53 -11.35 -4.34 11.08
N LEU A 54 -11.71 -3.06 11.19
CA LEU A 54 -12.59 -2.39 10.24
C LEU A 54 -11.98 -2.36 8.83
N ALA A 55 -10.71 -1.95 8.71
CA ALA A 55 -10.00 -1.89 7.43
C ALA A 55 -9.98 -3.26 6.73
N LYS A 56 -9.65 -4.31 7.48
CA LYS A 56 -9.65 -5.69 6.98
C LYS A 56 -11.05 -6.09 6.50
N ARG A 57 -12.08 -5.82 7.30
CA ARG A 57 -13.46 -6.20 6.97
C ARG A 57 -13.99 -5.47 5.74
N VAL A 58 -13.68 -4.18 5.61
CA VAL A 58 -14.03 -3.39 4.41
C VAL A 58 -13.35 -3.99 3.19
N SER A 59 -12.05 -4.33 3.29
CA SER A 59 -11.32 -4.93 2.18
C SER A 59 -11.87 -6.30 1.77
N GLU A 60 -12.25 -7.14 2.73
CA GLU A 60 -12.93 -8.42 2.46
C GLU A 60 -14.25 -8.18 1.70
N ILE A 61 -15.08 -7.23 2.15
CA ILE A 61 -16.35 -6.91 1.48
C ILE A 61 -16.12 -6.41 0.04
N CYS A 62 -15.15 -5.52 -0.18
CA CYS A 62 -14.85 -5.00 -1.50
C CYS A 62 -14.43 -6.11 -2.47
N ASN A 63 -13.47 -6.96 -2.06
CA ASN A 63 -12.96 -8.03 -2.92
C ASN A 63 -14.00 -9.15 -3.12
N ASP A 64 -14.63 -9.63 -2.04
CA ASP A 64 -15.44 -10.86 -2.09
C ASP A 64 -16.88 -10.61 -2.55
N ARG A 65 -17.44 -9.42 -2.28
CA ARG A 65 -18.86 -9.13 -2.52
C ARG A 65 -19.11 -8.12 -3.63
N LEU A 66 -18.21 -7.16 -3.81
CA LEU A 66 -18.39 -6.06 -4.76
C LEU A 66 -17.55 -6.22 -6.03
N GLY A 67 -16.62 -7.18 -6.05
CA GLY A 67 -15.67 -7.36 -7.16
C GLY A 67 -14.73 -6.16 -7.34
N ILE A 68 -14.57 -5.34 -6.31
CA ILE A 68 -13.68 -4.17 -6.30
C ILE A 68 -12.36 -4.60 -5.69
N SER A 69 -11.27 -4.51 -6.47
CA SER A 69 -9.94 -4.79 -5.95
C SER A 69 -9.55 -3.77 -4.88
N SER A 70 -9.29 -4.26 -3.67
CA SER A 70 -8.86 -3.41 -2.54
C SER A 70 -7.73 -4.05 -1.75
N ILE A 71 -6.84 -3.20 -1.25
CA ILE A 71 -5.72 -3.59 -0.39
C ILE A 71 -5.73 -2.74 0.89
N VAL A 72 -5.25 -3.31 2.00
CA VAL A 72 -5.06 -2.58 3.26
C VAL A 72 -3.58 -2.24 3.42
N LEU A 73 -3.28 -0.96 3.52
CA LEU A 73 -1.92 -0.46 3.77
C LEU A 73 -1.79 -0.02 5.24
N PRO A 74 -1.05 -0.75 6.10
CA PRO A 74 -0.81 -0.32 7.47
C PRO A 74 0.19 0.84 7.53
N MET A 75 -0.12 1.87 8.32
CA MET A 75 0.78 3.02 8.54
C MET A 75 2.04 2.65 9.33
N ASP A 76 1.99 1.56 10.12
CA ASP A 76 3.11 1.10 10.94
C ASP A 76 4.35 0.71 10.13
N GLY A 77 4.18 0.38 8.83
CA GLY A 77 5.29 0.12 7.91
C GLY A 77 6.13 1.36 7.55
N TYR A 78 5.65 2.55 7.91
CA TYR A 78 6.32 3.83 7.65
C TYR A 78 6.98 4.44 8.89
N LEU A 79 7.06 3.71 10.02
CA LEU A 79 7.84 4.16 11.16
C LEU A 79 9.33 4.20 10.81
N TYR A 80 10.04 5.24 11.24
CA TYR A 80 11.49 5.30 11.06
C TYR A 80 12.17 4.11 11.76
N SER A 81 13.12 3.48 11.07
CA SER A 81 13.93 2.42 11.69
C SER A 81 14.94 3.02 12.67
N ARG A 82 15.52 2.19 13.55
CA ARG A 82 16.59 2.64 14.48
C ARG A 82 17.76 3.30 13.75
N LEU A 83 18.10 2.77 12.58
CA LEU A 83 19.17 3.30 11.74
C LEU A 83 18.81 4.65 11.14
N ASP A 84 17.57 4.80 10.67
CA ASP A 84 17.10 6.07 10.11
C ASP A 84 17.05 7.16 11.18
N VAL A 85 16.63 6.80 12.41
CA VAL A 85 16.55 7.76 13.51
C VAL A 85 17.93 8.31 13.87
N SER A 86 18.93 7.42 13.99
CA SER A 86 20.31 7.82 14.29
C SER A 86 20.92 8.66 13.17
N LYS A 87 20.70 8.28 11.90
CA LYS A 87 21.26 8.98 10.74
C LYS A 87 20.58 10.33 10.46
N ASN A 88 19.26 10.38 10.52
CA ASN A 88 18.48 11.56 10.08
C ASN A 88 18.31 12.59 11.19
N PHE A 89 18.32 12.16 12.46
CA PHE A 89 18.11 13.06 13.60
C PHE A 89 19.34 13.21 14.50
N GLY A 90 20.46 12.53 14.19
CA GLY A 90 21.71 12.63 14.94
C GLY A 90 21.59 12.20 16.41
N LEU A 91 20.59 11.37 16.74
CA LEU A 91 20.31 10.99 18.11
C LEU A 91 21.31 9.94 18.61
N ASP A 92 21.76 10.12 19.85
CA ASP A 92 22.52 9.12 20.58
C ASP A 92 21.63 7.92 20.98
N GLN A 93 22.21 6.92 21.65
CA GLN A 93 21.46 5.72 22.05
C GLN A 93 20.27 6.04 22.96
N ARG A 94 20.40 7.03 23.85
CA ARG A 94 19.32 7.42 24.78
C ARG A 94 18.21 8.18 24.07
N GLY A 95 18.55 9.13 23.20
CA GLY A 95 17.60 9.86 22.36
C GLY A 95 16.84 8.93 21.43
N SER A 96 17.52 7.93 20.87
CA SER A 96 16.87 6.88 20.06
C SER A 96 15.83 6.10 20.87
N ILE A 97 16.14 5.70 22.11
CA ILE A 97 15.18 4.97 22.97
C ILE A 97 13.93 5.81 23.26
N GLU A 98 14.10 7.10 23.59
CA GLU A 98 12.95 7.98 23.83
C GLU A 98 12.11 8.20 22.58
N TYR A 99 12.74 8.31 21.41
CA TYR A 99 12.03 8.39 20.15
C TYR A 99 11.12 7.18 19.93
N PHE A 100 11.60 5.96 20.21
CA PHE A 100 10.80 4.74 20.09
C PHE A 100 9.71 4.59 21.16
N ARG A 101 9.85 5.22 22.34
CA ARG A 101 8.76 5.27 23.34
C ARG A 101 7.56 6.06 22.83
N ARG A 102 7.76 6.99 21.90
CA ARG A 102 6.71 7.82 21.30
C ARG A 102 6.14 7.23 20.00
N ARG A 103 6.31 5.92 19.76
CA ARG A 103 5.76 5.25 18.57
C ARG A 103 4.29 5.58 18.37
N GLY A 104 3.97 6.04 17.16
CA GLY A 104 2.63 6.50 16.79
C GLY A 104 2.44 8.01 16.89
N ALA A 105 3.40 8.77 17.44
CA ALA A 105 3.41 10.23 17.31
C ALA A 105 3.77 10.63 15.86
N PRO A 106 3.25 11.76 15.34
CA PRO A 106 3.45 12.17 13.95
C PRO A 106 4.92 12.22 13.51
N HIS A 107 5.81 12.70 14.39
CA HIS A 107 7.25 12.81 14.12
C HIS A 107 7.98 11.46 14.06
N THR A 108 7.33 10.35 14.45
CA THR A 108 7.91 8.99 14.41
C THR A 108 7.66 8.26 13.08
N ILE A 109 6.91 8.88 12.17
CA ILE A 109 6.49 8.31 10.89
C ILE A 109 7.18 9.06 9.75
N ASN A 110 7.73 8.30 8.81
CA ASN A 110 8.28 8.80 7.56
C ASN A 110 7.14 9.13 6.57
N ALA A 111 6.55 10.32 6.75
CA ALA A 111 5.45 10.80 5.93
C ALA A 111 5.86 11.01 4.46
N GLU A 112 7.10 11.42 4.20
CA GLU A 112 7.62 11.62 2.83
C GLU A 112 7.58 10.31 2.05
N LYS A 113 8.14 9.23 2.62
CA LYS A 113 8.11 7.91 1.99
C LYS A 113 6.69 7.39 1.76
N LEU A 114 5.77 7.64 2.70
CA LEU A 114 4.37 7.29 2.53
C LEU A 114 3.76 8.04 1.33
N CYS A 115 3.95 9.35 1.25
CA CYS A 115 3.45 10.15 0.12
C CYS A 115 4.05 9.70 -1.22
N GLU A 116 5.34 9.34 -1.25
CA GLU A 116 6.01 8.84 -2.44
C GLU A 116 5.44 7.50 -2.92
N ASP A 117 5.27 6.55 -2.01
CA ASP A 117 4.72 5.23 -2.34
C ASP A 117 3.26 5.32 -2.80
N LEU A 118 2.44 6.14 -2.14
CA LEU A 118 1.04 6.37 -2.55
C LEU A 118 0.95 7.03 -3.93
N ALA A 119 1.80 8.02 -4.20
CA ALA A 119 1.82 8.66 -5.51
C ALA A 119 2.22 7.66 -6.59
N ARG A 120 3.31 6.90 -6.37
CA ARG A 120 3.77 5.84 -7.28
C ARG A 120 2.67 4.81 -7.55
N ALA A 121 1.96 4.36 -6.52
CA ALA A 121 0.85 3.42 -6.64
C ALA A 121 -0.34 3.98 -7.44
N SER A 122 -0.58 5.29 -7.39
CA SER A 122 -1.63 5.96 -8.17
C SER A 122 -1.22 6.31 -9.61
N GLY A 123 0.01 5.99 -10.04
CA GLY A 123 0.57 6.44 -11.31
C GLY A 123 0.84 7.95 -11.38
N ARG A 124 0.71 8.67 -10.25
CA ARG A 124 0.97 10.10 -10.14
C ARG A 124 2.39 10.35 -9.63
N ARG A 125 2.98 11.49 -9.97
CA ARG A 125 4.24 11.92 -9.34
C ARG A 125 3.98 12.35 -7.89
N PRO A 126 4.86 11.99 -6.93
CA PRO A 126 4.78 12.50 -5.56
C PRO A 126 4.78 14.03 -5.59
N ARG A 127 3.78 14.65 -4.97
CA ARG A 127 3.86 16.06 -4.61
C ARG A 127 4.39 16.12 -3.18
N THR A 128 5.62 16.59 -3.03
CA THR A 128 6.17 16.94 -1.73
C THR A 128 5.34 18.09 -1.16
N TYR A 129 4.71 17.85 -0.01
CA TYR A 129 4.03 18.90 0.74
C TYR A 129 5.02 19.46 1.76
N ASN A 130 5.74 20.51 1.37
CA ASN A 130 6.62 21.26 2.27
C ASN A 130 5.75 22.15 3.17
N GLY A 131 5.07 21.55 4.15
CA GLY A 131 4.16 22.29 5.01
C GLY A 131 3.52 21.43 6.09
N PHE A 132 4.26 21.13 7.15
CA PHE A 132 3.66 21.03 8.48
C PHE A 132 3.93 22.36 9.21
N PRO A 133 2.94 23.26 9.28
CA PRO A 133 2.82 24.08 10.47
C PRO A 133 1.40 24.02 11.02
N PHE A 134 1.28 24.11 12.34
CA PHE A 134 0.02 24.28 13.04
C PHE A 134 -0.80 25.43 12.41
N GLY A 135 -2.01 25.12 11.92
CA GLY A 135 -2.99 26.12 11.46
C GLY A 135 -2.94 26.40 9.96
N GLY A 136 -3.80 25.73 9.19
CA GLY A 136 -4.04 26.05 7.78
C GLY A 136 -5.05 25.09 7.15
N THR A 137 -6.15 25.65 6.65
CA THR A 137 -7.24 24.93 5.98
C THR A 137 -6.75 24.32 4.67
N ILE A 138 -7.05 23.04 4.42
CA ILE A 138 -6.93 22.43 3.09
C ILE A 138 -8.33 22.37 2.48
N GLU A 139 -8.56 23.20 1.46
CA GLU A 139 -9.62 22.98 0.49
C GLU A 139 -9.15 21.92 -0.52
N ILE A 140 -9.90 20.82 -0.60
CA ILE A 140 -9.77 19.86 -1.70
C ILE A 140 -10.78 20.29 -2.76
N SER A 141 -10.32 21.06 -3.75
CA SER A 141 -11.07 21.28 -4.98
C SER A 141 -10.91 20.07 -5.90
N ASN A 142 -12.03 19.38 -6.16
CA ASN A 142 -12.15 18.46 -7.29
C ASN A 142 -12.53 19.28 -8.52
N ASP A 143 -11.54 19.75 -9.27
CA ASP A 143 -11.76 20.21 -10.65
C ASP A 143 -11.67 18.99 -11.60
N ASP A 144 -12.67 18.12 -11.54
CA ASP A 144 -13.04 17.31 -12.71
C ASP A 144 -13.87 18.25 -13.61
N LYS A 145 -13.18 19.07 -14.43
CA LYS A 145 -13.85 19.84 -15.48
C LYS A 145 -14.31 18.87 -16.56
N ASN A 146 -15.64 18.73 -16.58
CA ASN A 146 -16.47 18.17 -17.65
C ASN A 146 -16.06 18.69 -19.04
#